data_AF-A0A2D6P212-F1
#
_entry.id   AF-A0A2D6P212-F1
#
_cell.length_a   1.000
_cell.length_b   1.000
_cell.length_c   1.000
_cell.angle_alpha   90.00
_cell.angle_beta   90.00
_cell.angle_gamma   90.00
#
_symmetry.space_group_name_H-M   'P 1'
#
loop_
_entity.id
_entity.type
_entity.pdbx_description
1 polymer ?
#
loop_
_entity_poly.entity_id
_entity_poly.type
_entity_poly.pdbx_seq_one_letter_code
_entity_poly.pdbx_strand_id
1 'polypeptide(L)'
;FEIHGTDDQITLFNGDMENNGGWGAYYDLPSTISFFADAYNLDKRSKKIIVNKGEGSEYDIYLQRHWSQNSDEEVWMYEIVDGRHVWPGFKIHWWENPIFWYFYGSGNEDINASEEVWSFFKRYL
;
A
#
# COMPACT_ATOMS: atom_id res chain seq x y z
N PHE A 1 -1.31 -0.53 9.48
CA PHE A 1 -2.16 -0.30 8.30
C PHE A 1 -1.32 0.49 7.32
N GLU A 2 -1.23 0.04 6.07
CA GLU A 2 -0.42 0.67 5.02
C GLU A 2 -1.12 0.54 3.65
N ILE A 3 -1.00 1.57 2.80
CA ILE A 3 -1.49 1.56 1.41
C ILE A 3 -0.34 2.01 0.52
N HIS A 4 0.08 1.18 -0.44
CA HIS A 4 1.24 1.50 -1.26
C HIS A 4 1.14 0.99 -2.70
N GLY A 5 1.59 1.82 -3.64
CA GLY A 5 1.71 1.46 -5.04
C GLY A 5 3.02 0.76 -5.37
N THR A 6 3.00 -0.35 -6.10
CA THR A 6 4.23 -1.11 -6.40
C THR A 6 5.18 -0.40 -7.37
N ASP A 7 4.73 0.64 -8.06
CA ASP A 7 5.49 1.44 -9.04
C ASP A 7 5.69 2.89 -8.56
N ASP A 8 5.59 3.12 -7.25
CA ASP A 8 5.99 4.38 -6.60
C ASP A 8 7.48 4.67 -6.87
N GLN A 9 7.76 5.87 -7.39
CA GLN A 9 9.10 6.34 -7.76
C GLN A 9 9.74 7.26 -6.70
N ILE A 10 9.05 7.53 -5.60
CA ILE A 10 9.51 8.38 -4.50
C ILE A 10 9.87 7.50 -3.31
N THR A 11 8.91 6.72 -2.82
CA THR A 11 9.12 5.74 -1.75
C THR A 11 9.01 4.35 -2.36
N LEU A 12 10.15 3.74 -2.65
CA LEU A 12 10.20 2.51 -3.42
C LEU A 12 9.58 1.35 -2.65
N PHE A 13 8.68 0.61 -3.30
CA PHE A 13 8.08 -0.60 -2.73
C PHE A 13 9.13 -1.62 -2.28
N ASN A 14 10.21 -1.76 -3.06
CA ASN A 14 11.33 -2.67 -2.82
C ASN A 14 12.40 -2.07 -1.89
N GLY A 15 12.14 -0.93 -1.26
CA GLY A 15 13.10 -0.26 -0.40
C GLY A 15 14.22 0.45 -1.18
N ASP A 16 15.09 1.11 -0.43
CA ASP A 16 16.26 1.80 -0.97
C ASP A 16 17.40 1.74 0.07
N MET A 17 17.90 0.53 0.33
CA MET A 17 18.95 0.33 1.34
C MET A 17 20.27 1.05 1.01
N GLU A 18 20.52 1.31 -0.28
CA GLU A 18 21.70 2.05 -0.74
C GLU A 18 21.49 3.57 -0.75
N ASN A 19 20.28 4.04 -0.38
CA ASN A 19 19.92 5.46 -0.35
C ASN A 19 20.16 6.17 -1.71
N ASN A 20 19.82 5.51 -2.83
CA ASN A 20 19.94 6.08 -4.17
C ASN A 20 18.96 7.25 -4.39
N GLY A 21 17.80 7.21 -3.73
CA GLY A 21 16.77 8.25 -3.80
C GLY A 21 17.02 9.43 -2.87
N GLY A 22 17.97 9.33 -1.92
CA GLY A 22 18.37 10.41 -1.02
C GLY A 22 17.48 10.62 0.21
N TRP A 23 16.49 9.76 0.44
CA TRP A 23 15.56 9.82 1.60
C TRP A 23 16.04 9.05 2.84
N GLY A 24 17.24 8.46 2.77
CA GLY A 24 17.80 7.54 3.76
C GLY A 24 17.71 6.09 3.31
N ALA A 25 18.45 5.20 4.01
CA ALA A 25 18.37 3.77 3.78
C ALA A 25 17.11 3.18 4.45
N TYR A 26 16.29 2.45 3.69
CA TYR A 26 15.09 1.78 4.21
C TYR A 26 14.84 0.43 3.53
N TYR A 27 14.23 -0.49 4.28
CA TYR A 27 13.84 -1.81 3.82
C TYR A 27 12.64 -1.77 2.89
N ASP A 28 12.44 -2.84 2.13
CA ASP A 28 11.22 -3.05 1.34
C ASP A 28 9.97 -3.18 2.24
N LEU A 29 8.82 -2.85 1.65
CA LEU A 29 7.55 -2.95 2.38
C LEU A 29 7.20 -4.38 2.81
N PRO A 30 7.36 -5.42 1.98
CA PRO A 30 7.13 -6.80 2.43
C PRO A 30 7.93 -7.16 3.70
N SER A 31 9.22 -6.82 3.77
CA SER A 31 10.05 -7.03 4.96
C SER A 31 9.57 -6.21 6.15
N THR A 32 9.17 -4.96 5.94
CA THR A 32 8.64 -4.07 6.99
C THR A 32 7.33 -4.63 7.58
N ILE A 33 6.42 -5.10 6.73
CA ILE A 33 5.17 -5.74 7.16
C ILE A 33 5.44 -7.03 7.93
N SER A 34 6.38 -7.86 7.48
CA SER A 34 6.80 -9.07 8.19
C SER A 34 7.35 -8.73 9.57
N PHE A 35 8.23 -7.73 9.66
CA PHE A 35 8.81 -7.29 10.93
C PHE A 35 7.74 -6.93 11.97
N PHE A 36 6.72 -6.15 11.58
CA PHE A 36 5.63 -5.82 12.51
C PHE A 36 4.77 -7.03 12.85
N ALA A 37 4.47 -7.90 11.90
CA ALA A 37 3.72 -9.13 12.18
C ALA A 37 4.46 -10.01 13.19
N ASP A 38 5.78 -10.16 13.04
CA ASP A 38 6.63 -10.93 13.95
C ASP A 38 6.70 -10.27 15.34
N ALA A 39 6.86 -8.95 15.39
CA ALA A 39 6.91 -8.19 16.65
C ALA A 39 5.63 -8.36 17.49
N TYR A 40 4.48 -8.54 16.85
CA TYR A 40 3.19 -8.78 17.50
C TYR A 40 2.80 -10.27 17.60
N ASN A 41 3.69 -11.19 17.25
CA ASN A 41 3.44 -12.64 17.27
C ASN A 41 2.20 -13.06 16.45
N LEU A 42 2.02 -12.47 15.27
CA LEU A 42 0.88 -12.74 14.38
C LEU A 42 1.16 -13.97 13.50
N ASP A 43 0.60 -15.11 13.88
CA ASP A 43 0.87 -16.42 13.27
C ASP A 43 0.02 -16.75 12.04
N LYS A 44 -0.98 -15.92 11.72
CA LYS A 44 -1.88 -16.11 10.57
C LYS A 44 -1.70 -15.00 9.55
N ARG A 45 -1.79 -15.37 8.28
CA ARG A 45 -1.69 -14.45 7.13
C ARG A 45 -2.70 -14.79 6.04
N SER A 46 -3.19 -13.76 5.34
CA SER A 46 -3.89 -13.91 4.06
C SER A 46 -3.51 -12.79 3.10
N LYS A 47 -3.50 -13.07 1.80
CA LYS A 47 -3.48 -12.07 0.71
C LYS A 47 -4.69 -12.33 -0.18
N LYS A 48 -5.54 -11.31 -0.37
CA LYS A 48 -6.76 -11.41 -1.19
C LYS A 48 -6.82 -10.25 -2.16
N ILE A 49 -7.25 -10.51 -3.39
CA ILE A 49 -7.63 -9.44 -4.30
C ILE A 49 -8.96 -8.85 -3.83
N ILE A 50 -9.03 -7.53 -3.71
CA ILE A 50 -10.24 -6.79 -3.30
C ILE A 50 -10.77 -5.88 -4.40
N VAL A 51 -9.91 -5.51 -5.34
CA VAL A 51 -10.26 -4.80 -6.57
C VAL A 51 -9.51 -5.47 -7.73
N ASN A 52 -10.20 -5.67 -8.85
CA ASN A 52 -9.70 -6.43 -9.98
C ASN A 52 -9.81 -5.62 -11.27
N LYS A 53 -8.67 -5.40 -11.93
CA LYS A 53 -8.57 -4.71 -13.21
C LYS A 53 -9.35 -5.40 -14.32
N GLY A 54 -9.41 -6.73 -14.29
CA GLY A 54 -10.21 -7.54 -15.20
C GLY A 54 -11.72 -7.32 -15.08
N GLU A 55 -12.18 -6.70 -13.99
CA GLU A 55 -13.59 -6.37 -13.73
C GLU A 55 -13.93 -4.90 -14.01
N GLY A 56 -12.98 -4.13 -14.57
CA GLY A 56 -13.19 -2.75 -15.02
C GLY A 56 -12.56 -1.67 -14.14
N SER A 57 -11.89 -2.05 -13.05
CA SER A 57 -11.02 -1.16 -12.30
C SER A 57 -9.72 -0.86 -13.04
N GLU A 58 -8.99 0.16 -12.63
CA GLU A 58 -7.76 0.56 -13.30
C GLU A 58 -6.56 -0.28 -12.83
N TYR A 59 -6.61 -0.74 -11.57
CA TYR A 59 -5.55 -1.53 -10.95
C TYR A 59 -6.08 -2.78 -10.25
N ASP A 60 -5.17 -3.74 -10.04
CA ASP A 60 -5.39 -4.84 -9.11
C ASP A 60 -4.94 -4.40 -7.72
N ILE A 61 -5.81 -4.54 -6.73
CA ILE A 61 -5.51 -4.19 -5.33
C ILE A 61 -5.62 -5.44 -4.47
N TYR A 62 -4.51 -5.75 -3.79
CA TYR A 62 -4.44 -6.85 -2.85
C TYR A 62 -4.43 -6.35 -1.42
N LEU A 63 -5.33 -6.88 -0.61
CA LEU A 63 -5.29 -6.74 0.84
C LEU A 63 -4.52 -7.91 1.45
N GLN A 64 -3.36 -7.61 2.03
CA GLN A 64 -2.63 -8.51 2.91
C GLN A 64 -3.01 -8.23 4.36
N ARG A 65 -3.26 -9.29 5.13
CA ARG A 65 -3.57 -9.22 6.56
C ARG A 65 -2.72 -10.22 7.32
N HIS A 66 -2.22 -9.78 8.47
CA HIS A 66 -1.58 -10.61 9.49
C HIS A 66 -2.34 -10.45 10.80
N TRP A 67 -2.62 -11.56 11.49
CA TRP A 67 -3.35 -11.59 12.76
C TRP A 67 -3.01 -12.85 13.58
N SER A 68 -3.47 -12.92 14.83
CA SER A 68 -3.52 -14.15 15.61
C SER A 68 -4.91 -14.35 16.22
N GLN A 69 -5.18 -15.54 16.78
CA GLN A 69 -6.38 -15.77 17.60
C GLN A 69 -6.23 -15.25 19.03
N ASN A 70 -4.99 -15.02 19.47
CA ASN A 70 -4.66 -14.67 20.85
C ASN A 70 -4.22 -13.22 21.02
N SER A 71 -4.45 -12.38 20.00
CA SER A 71 -3.98 -11.00 19.90
C SER A 71 -5.06 -10.20 19.19
N ASP A 72 -5.30 -8.97 19.68
CA ASP A 72 -6.21 -8.03 19.03
C ASP A 72 -5.49 -7.25 17.92
N GLU A 73 -4.16 -7.26 17.93
CA GLU A 73 -3.30 -6.59 16.98
C GLU A 73 -3.40 -7.23 15.58
N GLU A 74 -3.49 -6.38 14.55
CA GLU A 74 -3.42 -6.81 13.16
C GLU A 74 -2.51 -5.88 12.34
N VAL A 75 -1.80 -6.44 11.36
CA VAL A 75 -1.03 -5.68 10.37
C VAL A 75 -1.67 -5.83 9.00
N TRP A 76 -2.06 -4.71 8.39
CA TRP A 76 -2.75 -4.66 7.10
C TRP A 76 -1.92 -3.89 6.10
N MET A 77 -1.87 -4.39 4.87
CA MET A 77 -1.20 -3.77 3.74
C MET A 77 -2.09 -3.87 2.49
N TYR A 78 -2.38 -2.74 1.87
CA TYR A 78 -3.01 -2.64 0.56
C TYR A 78 -1.90 -2.43 -0.47
N GLU A 79 -1.72 -3.41 -1.33
CA GLU A 79 -0.74 -3.40 -2.42
C GLU A 79 -1.48 -3.10 -3.71
N ILE A 80 -1.21 -1.93 -4.30
CA ILE A 80 -1.78 -1.55 -5.60
C ILE A 80 -0.77 -1.88 -6.69
N VAL A 81 -1.06 -2.92 -7.46
CA VAL A 81 -0.20 -3.38 -8.55
C VAL A 81 -0.12 -2.30 -9.62
N ASP A 82 1.09 -1.91 -10.01
CA ASP A 82 1.40 -0.80 -10.92
C ASP A 82 0.96 0.59 -10.41
N GLY A 83 0.47 0.66 -9.17
CA GLY A 83 0.10 1.91 -8.52
C GLY A 83 1.31 2.81 -8.29
N ARG A 84 1.11 4.13 -8.43
CA ARG A 84 2.14 5.16 -8.21
C ARG A 84 2.11 5.70 -6.77
N HIS A 85 2.61 6.92 -6.53
CA HIS A 85 2.74 7.49 -5.18
C HIS A 85 1.42 8.01 -4.60
N VAL A 86 0.51 8.53 -5.44
CA VAL A 86 -0.57 9.42 -4.98
C VAL A 86 -1.92 8.74 -4.74
N TRP A 87 -1.92 7.62 -4.03
CA TRP A 87 -3.12 6.85 -3.70
C TRP A 87 -3.95 7.40 -2.53
N PRO A 88 -5.28 7.22 -2.55
CA PRO A 88 -6.07 6.77 -3.69
C PRO A 88 -6.37 7.90 -4.66
N GLY A 89 -6.90 9.05 -4.25
CA GLY A 89 -7.71 9.89 -5.15
C GLY A 89 -7.05 11.05 -5.91
N PHE A 90 -5.74 11.29 -5.80
CA PHE A 90 -5.17 12.50 -6.43
C PHE A 90 -4.91 12.27 -7.93
N LYS A 91 -5.81 12.82 -8.76
CA LYS A 91 -5.73 12.70 -10.21
C LYS A 91 -4.86 13.78 -10.82
N ILE A 92 -3.94 13.35 -11.68
CA ILE A 92 -3.01 14.23 -12.38
C ILE A 92 -2.97 13.82 -13.83
N HIS A 93 -3.24 14.76 -14.73
CA HIS A 93 -3.08 14.50 -16.14
C HIS A 93 -1.63 14.74 -16.56
N TRP A 94 -1.08 13.80 -17.35
CA TRP A 94 0.33 13.88 -17.78
C TRP A 94 0.65 15.20 -18.51
N TRP A 95 -0.32 15.78 -19.24
CA TRP A 95 -0.12 17.02 -20.00
C TRP A 95 -0.16 18.29 -19.12
N GLU A 96 -0.73 18.23 -17.92
CA GLU A 96 -0.79 19.38 -17.02
C GLU A 96 0.56 19.61 -16.33
N ASN A 97 1.22 18.51 -15.94
CA ASN A 97 2.56 18.58 -15.36
C ASN A 97 3.32 17.25 -15.58
N PRO A 98 4.05 17.09 -16.70
CA PRO A 98 4.72 15.85 -17.04
C PRO A 98 5.76 15.39 -16.01
N ILE A 99 6.50 16.34 -15.41
CA ILE A 99 7.51 16.04 -14.39
C ILE A 99 6.83 15.51 -13.13
N PHE A 100 5.78 16.20 -12.67
CA PHE A 100 5.04 15.76 -11.49
C PHE A 100 4.39 14.39 -11.75
N TRP A 101 3.75 14.20 -12.90
CA TRP A 101 3.14 12.92 -13.27
C TRP A 101 4.17 11.77 -13.31
N TYR A 102 5.40 12.02 -13.76
CA TYR A 102 6.44 11.00 -13.77
C TYR A 102 6.81 10.49 -12.37
N PHE A 103 6.99 11.40 -11.40
CA PHE A 103 7.38 11.03 -10.03
C PHE A 103 6.21 10.53 -9.18
N TYR A 104 5.06 11.19 -9.29
CA TYR A 104 3.92 10.96 -8.41
C TYR A 104 2.87 10.03 -9.02
N GLY A 105 2.77 10.01 -10.35
CA GLY A 105 1.71 9.35 -11.09
C GLY A 105 0.35 10.03 -10.94
N SER A 106 -0.70 9.26 -11.18
CA SER A 106 -2.08 9.63 -10.89
C SER A 106 -2.70 8.51 -10.08
N GLY A 107 -3.44 8.88 -9.05
CA GLY A 107 -4.30 7.96 -8.31
C GLY A 107 -5.67 7.84 -8.97
N ASN A 108 -6.54 7.03 -8.36
CA ASN A 108 -7.95 6.90 -8.72
C ASN A 108 -8.84 6.59 -7.50
N GLU A 109 -10.08 6.17 -7.74
CA GLU A 109 -11.06 5.92 -6.68
C GLU A 109 -11.46 4.44 -6.59
N ASP A 110 -10.57 3.53 -7.01
CA ASP A 110 -10.78 2.08 -6.92
C ASP A 110 -11.01 1.63 -5.45
N ILE A 111 -10.44 2.37 -4.48
CA ILE A 111 -10.76 2.26 -3.05
C ILE A 111 -10.93 3.64 -2.41
N ASN A 112 -11.73 3.72 -1.35
CA ASN A 112 -11.78 4.88 -0.46
C ASN A 112 -10.88 4.63 0.75
N ALA A 113 -9.66 5.17 0.74
CA ALA A 113 -8.71 4.99 1.84
C ALA A 113 -9.25 5.44 3.20
N SER A 114 -10.12 6.45 3.25
CA SER A 114 -10.71 6.88 4.53
C SER A 114 -11.67 5.82 5.08
N GLU A 115 -12.44 5.16 4.22
CA GLU A 115 -13.31 4.05 4.61
C GLU A 115 -12.52 2.80 4.99
N GLU A 116 -11.42 2.52 4.30
CA GLU A 116 -10.52 1.40 4.65
C GLU A 116 -9.85 1.61 6.01
N VAL A 117 -9.35 2.83 6.27
CA VAL A 117 -8.80 3.20 7.59
C VAL A 117 -9.88 3.08 8.67
N TRP A 118 -11.09 3.56 8.41
CA TRP A 118 -12.19 3.40 9.37
C TRP A 118 -12.56 1.93 9.59
N SER A 119 -12.56 1.12 8.55
CA SER A 119 -12.86 -0.31 8.62
C SER A 119 -11.83 -1.08 9.43
N PHE A 120 -10.55 -0.66 9.38
CA PHE A 120 -9.50 -1.16 10.25
C PHE A 120 -9.79 -0.84 11.72
N PHE A 121 -10.09 0.43 12.03
CA PHE A 121 -10.30 0.86 13.43
C PHE A 121 -11.63 0.39 14.04
N LYS A 122 -12.68 0.21 13.23
CA LYS A 122 -14.01 -0.21 13.69
C LYS A 122 -14.00 -1.54 14.44
N ARG A 123 -12.98 -2.37 14.25
CA ARG A 123 -12.82 -3.64 14.96
C ARG A 123 -12.44 -3.47 16.43
N TYR A 124 -11.99 -2.28 16.81
CA TYR A 124 -11.52 -1.93 18.16
C TYR A 124 -12.48 -1.00 18.92
N LEU A 125 -13.65 -0.72 18.36
CA LEU A 125 -14.71 0.09 18.95
C LEU A 125 -15.85 -0.79 19.45
#